data_AF-A0A443RSH4-F1
#
_entry.id   AF-A0A443RSH4-F1
#
_cell.length_a   1.000
_cell.length_b   1.000
_cell.length_c   1.000
_cell.angle_alpha   90.00
_cell.angle_beta   90.00
_cell.angle_gamma   90.00
#
_symmetry.space_group_name_H-M   'P 1'
#
loop_
_entity.id
_entity.type
_entity.pdbx_description
1 polymer ?
#
loop_
_entity_poly.entity_id
_entity_poly.type
_entity_poly.pdbx_seq_one_letter_code
_entity_poly.pdbx_strand_id
1 'polypeptide(L)'
;MLWNDPVNNNEFGEYAEMLRVQANQTTFANIAGFLPNTKRGTAYYYSDESVNKFLRANQLSHIIRAHEVIPPGFAFHCGGKVITVFSSSRYCGGLNEAAVVFVEQEMLRICRMDTTTI
;
A
#
# COMPACT_ATOMS: atom_id res chain seq x y z
N MET A 1 -2.39 -11.16 -5.53
CA MET A 1 -2.52 -10.05 -4.55
C MET A 1 -1.59 -10.19 -3.34
N LEU A 2 -0.70 -11.17 -3.25
CA LEU A 2 0.24 -11.20 -2.14
C LEU A 2 1.44 -10.30 -2.49
N TRP A 3 1.92 -9.49 -1.55
CA TRP A 3 3.17 -8.70 -1.61
C TRP A 3 3.26 -7.53 -2.61
N ASN A 4 2.16 -7.14 -3.26
CA ASN A 4 2.12 -5.86 -3.99
C ASN A 4 2.20 -4.69 -2.99
N ASP A 5 2.67 -3.50 -3.35
CA ASP A 5 2.70 -2.32 -2.45
C ASP A 5 2.08 -1.07 -3.14
N PRO A 6 1.24 -0.28 -2.46
CA PRO A 6 0.75 0.98 -2.99
C PRO A 6 1.87 2.01 -3.00
N VAL A 7 1.91 2.84 -4.03
CA VAL A 7 2.84 3.98 -4.11
C VAL A 7 2.09 5.22 -4.55
N ASN A 8 2.48 6.38 -4.02
CA ASN A 8 1.93 7.64 -4.49
C ASN A 8 2.51 8.02 -5.87
N ASN A 9 1.94 9.02 -6.52
CA ASN A 9 2.35 9.40 -7.89
C ASN A 9 3.82 9.84 -7.99
N ASN A 10 4.37 10.47 -6.96
CA ASN A 10 5.78 10.89 -6.95
C ASN A 10 6.69 9.66 -6.85
N GLU A 11 6.43 8.79 -5.85
CA GLU A 11 7.15 7.53 -5.67
C GLU A 11 7.09 6.65 -6.93
N PHE A 12 5.91 6.57 -7.56
CA PHE A 12 5.74 5.82 -8.79
C PHE A 12 6.62 6.37 -9.92
N GLY A 13 6.69 7.70 -10.07
CA GLY A 13 7.55 8.36 -11.06
C GLY A 13 9.04 8.10 -10.80
N GLU A 14 9.47 8.23 -9.54
CA GLU A 14 10.86 7.97 -9.13
C GLU A 14 11.25 6.52 -9.37
N TYR A 15 10.39 5.56 -9.01
CA TYR A 15 10.65 4.14 -9.22
C TYR A 15 10.65 3.76 -10.70
N ALA A 16 9.77 4.35 -11.51
CA ALA A 16 9.78 4.16 -12.95
C ALA A 16 11.10 4.65 -13.57
N GLU A 17 11.59 5.81 -13.13
CA GLU A 17 12.86 6.37 -13.61
C GLU A 17 14.07 5.52 -13.18
N MET A 18 14.10 5.09 -11.92
CA MET A 18 15.14 4.19 -11.41
C MET A 18 15.20 2.89 -12.23
N LEU A 19 14.04 2.28 -12.50
CA LEU A 19 13.94 1.05 -13.28
C LEU A 19 14.38 1.25 -14.74
N ARG A 20 14.03 2.39 -15.35
CA ARG A 20 14.48 2.77 -16.70
C ARG A 20 16.01 2.83 -16.78
N VAL A 21 16.65 3.49 -15.81
CA VAL A 21 18.11 3.62 -15.73
C VAL A 21 18.76 2.25 -15.55
N GLN A 22 18.25 1.40 -14.65
CA GLN A 22 18.82 0.08 -14.38
C GLN A 22 18.74 -0.89 -15.57
N ALA A 23 17.69 -0.79 -16.39
CA ALA A 23 17.48 -1.68 -17.51
C ALA A 23 18.32 -1.32 -18.76
N ASN A 24 19.07 -0.21 -18.76
CA ASN A 24 19.66 0.39 -19.97
C ASN A 24 18.64 0.52 -21.13
N GLN A 25 17.36 0.67 -20.78
CA GLN A 25 16.25 0.72 -21.74
C GLN A 25 15.72 2.15 -21.87
N THR A 26 15.38 2.54 -23.10
CA THR A 26 14.78 3.84 -23.39
C THR A 26 13.31 3.92 -23.02
N THR A 27 12.64 2.78 -22.83
CA THR A 27 11.20 2.70 -22.55
C THR A 27 10.93 1.65 -21.49
N PHE A 28 10.51 2.10 -20.31
CA PHE A 28 9.92 1.20 -19.32
C PHE A 28 8.46 0.98 -19.70
N ALA A 29 8.02 -0.27 -19.79
CA ALA A 29 6.60 -0.56 -19.92
C ALA A 29 5.93 -0.25 -18.58
N ASN A 30 5.47 0.98 -18.40
CA ASN A 30 4.41 1.25 -17.43
C ASN A 30 3.22 0.36 -17.84
N ILE A 31 3.05 -0.78 -17.17
CA ILE A 31 1.98 -1.72 -17.49
C ILE A 31 0.71 -1.18 -16.84
N ALA A 32 0.13 -0.11 -17.39
CA ALA A 32 -1.15 0.46 -16.95
C ALA A 32 -1.22 0.77 -15.43
N GLY A 33 -0.19 1.42 -14.89
CA GLY A 33 -0.12 1.83 -13.49
C GLY A 33 0.54 0.81 -12.56
N PHE A 34 1.30 -0.16 -13.09
CA PHE A 34 2.05 -1.14 -12.31
C PHE A 34 3.54 -1.12 -12.65
N LEU A 35 4.39 -1.26 -11.64
CA LEU A 35 5.86 -1.39 -11.77
C LEU A 35 6.35 -2.60 -10.97
N PRO A 36 7.41 -3.31 -11.39
CA PRO A 36 8.04 -4.34 -10.57
C PRO A 36 8.44 -3.82 -9.20
N ASN A 37 8.15 -4.59 -8.15
CA ASN A 37 8.46 -4.18 -6.78
C ASN A 37 9.90 -4.56 -6.41
N THR A 38 10.82 -3.62 -6.57
CA THR A 38 12.26 -3.80 -6.27
C THR A 38 12.54 -3.99 -4.79
N LYS A 39 11.73 -3.39 -3.90
CA LYS A 39 11.81 -3.59 -2.43
C LYS A 39 11.54 -5.04 -2.04
N ARG A 40 10.68 -5.76 -2.77
CA ARG A 40 10.30 -7.15 -2.45
C ARG A 40 11.06 -8.19 -3.27
N GLY A 41 11.61 -7.81 -4.43
CA GLY A 41 12.21 -8.75 -5.38
C GLY A 41 11.19 -9.65 -6.10
N THR A 42 9.89 -9.38 -5.92
CA THR A 42 8.75 -10.06 -6.55
C THR A 42 7.53 -9.12 -6.49
N ALA A 43 6.43 -9.47 -7.15
CA ALA A 43 5.19 -8.68 -7.16
C ALA A 43 5.38 -7.26 -7.75
N TYR A 44 4.39 -6.38 -7.54
CA TYR A 44 4.32 -5.07 -8.18
C TYR A 44 4.01 -3.92 -7.21
N TYR A 45 4.60 -2.77 -7.47
CA TYR A 45 4.03 -1.49 -7.04
C TYR A 45 2.81 -1.18 -7.89
N TYR A 46 1.78 -0.57 -7.29
CA TYR A 46 0.57 -0.16 -8.00
C TYR A 46 0.21 1.29 -7.69
N SER A 47 -0.10 2.05 -8.74
CA SER A 47 -0.36 3.48 -8.69
C SER A 47 -1.80 3.83 -8.33
N ASP A 48 -2.04 5.09 -8.00
CA ASP A 48 -3.37 5.68 -7.85
C ASP A 48 -4.28 5.41 -9.07
N GLU A 49 -3.73 5.46 -10.29
CA GLU A 49 -4.49 5.18 -11.51
C GLU A 49 -5.02 3.74 -11.52
N SER A 50 -4.14 2.77 -11.23
CA SER A 50 -4.50 1.36 -11.21
C SER A 50 -5.56 1.04 -10.14
N VAL A 51 -5.46 1.68 -8.97
CA VAL A 51 -6.46 1.59 -7.88
C VAL A 51 -7.80 2.12 -8.35
N ASN A 52 -7.84 3.33 -8.93
CA ASN A 52 -9.07 3.95 -9.40
C ASN A 52 -9.74 3.13 -10.52
N LYS A 53 -8.95 2.53 -11.41
CA LYS A 53 -9.46 1.64 -12.46
C LYS A 53 -10.06 0.37 -11.86
N PHE A 54 -9.35 -0.26 -10.93
CA PHE A 54 -9.81 -1.48 -10.25
C PHE A 54 -11.11 -1.24 -9.47
N LEU A 55 -11.16 -0.19 -8.64
CA LEU A 55 -12.34 0.12 -7.83
C LEU A 55 -13.58 0.40 -8.70
N ARG A 56 -13.43 1.21 -9.75
CA ARG A 56 -14.53 1.50 -10.69
C ARG A 56 -15.03 0.26 -11.41
N ALA A 57 -14.12 -0.58 -11.93
CA ALA A 57 -14.49 -1.78 -12.65
C ALA A 57 -15.26 -2.79 -11.78
N ASN A 58 -14.99 -2.80 -10.47
CA ASN A 58 -15.60 -3.75 -9.53
C ASN A 58 -16.70 -3.13 -8.66
N GLN A 59 -17.05 -1.86 -8.87
CA GLN A 59 -18.05 -1.13 -8.06
C GLN A 59 -17.71 -1.16 -6.55
N LEU A 60 -16.42 -1.03 -6.23
CA LEU A 60 -15.91 -1.01 -4.85
C LEU A 60 -15.52 0.41 -4.44
N SER A 61 -15.59 0.69 -3.14
CA SER A 61 -15.19 1.99 -2.59
C SER A 61 -13.73 2.05 -2.14
N HIS A 62 -13.23 0.97 -1.52
CA HIS A 62 -11.90 0.92 -0.90
C HIS A 62 -11.23 -0.44 -1.09
N ILE A 63 -9.90 -0.43 -1.00
CA ILE A 63 -9.07 -1.61 -0.79
C ILE A 63 -8.56 -1.57 0.64
N ILE A 64 -8.90 -2.56 1.46
CA ILE A 64 -8.30 -2.74 2.79
C ILE A 64 -7.29 -3.88 2.69
N ARG A 65 -6.06 -3.64 3.15
CA ARG A 65 -4.95 -4.58 3.05
C ARG A 65 -4.07 -4.54 4.29
N ALA A 66 -3.17 -5.53 4.39
CA ALA A 66 -2.12 -5.57 5.40
C ALA A 66 -0.74 -5.56 4.73
N HIS A 67 0.15 -6.46 5.17
CA HIS A 67 1.48 -6.78 4.63
C HIS A 67 2.62 -5.82 4.99
N GLU A 68 2.39 -4.50 4.98
CA GLU A 68 3.45 -3.55 5.33
C GLU A 68 3.40 -3.18 6.81
N VAL A 69 4.56 -3.21 7.49
CA VAL A 69 4.68 -2.70 8.85
C VAL A 69 4.63 -1.17 8.78
N ILE A 70 3.58 -0.60 9.34
CA ILE A 70 3.36 0.84 9.36
C ILE A 70 3.52 1.34 10.81
N PRO A 71 4.37 2.37 11.09
CA PRO A 71 4.65 2.78 12.47
C PRO A 71 3.41 3.08 13.33
N PRO A 72 2.40 3.85 12.87
CA PRO A 72 1.17 4.03 13.64
C PRO A 72 0.18 2.84 13.59
N GLY A 73 0.53 1.73 12.93
CA GLY A 73 -0.34 0.58 12.72
C GLY A 73 -1.29 0.69 11.52
N PHE A 74 -1.38 1.85 10.87
CA PHE A 74 -2.21 2.03 9.67
C PHE A 74 -1.69 3.16 8.76
N ALA A 75 -1.99 3.10 7.46
CA ALA A 75 -1.72 4.17 6.51
C ALA A 75 -2.84 4.30 5.48
N PHE A 76 -3.03 5.52 4.99
CA PHE A 76 -3.89 5.83 3.87
C PHE A 76 -3.03 6.08 2.64
N HIS A 77 -3.40 5.45 1.53
CA HIS A 77 -2.76 5.65 0.22
C HIS A 77 -3.82 6.01 -0.82
N CYS A 78 -3.37 6.51 -1.97
CA CYS A 78 -4.21 6.75 -3.14
C CYS A 78 -5.47 7.60 -2.83
N GLY A 79 -5.27 8.71 -2.11
CA GLY A 79 -6.37 9.60 -1.69
C GLY A 79 -7.33 8.95 -0.68
N GLY A 80 -6.84 8.04 0.17
CA GLY A 80 -7.62 7.34 1.18
C GLY A 80 -8.34 6.08 0.69
N LYS A 81 -8.31 5.79 -0.61
CA LYS A 81 -8.98 4.63 -1.22
C LYS A 81 -8.30 3.30 -0.91
N VAL A 82 -7.04 3.33 -0.50
CA VAL A 82 -6.31 2.14 -0.02
C VAL A 82 -5.95 2.36 1.44
N ILE A 83 -6.34 1.43 2.29
CA ILE A 83 -6.04 1.42 3.70
C ILE A 83 -5.11 0.24 3.97
N THR A 84 -3.90 0.54 4.43
CA THR A 84 -3.00 -0.46 4.98
C THR A 84 -3.20 -0.51 6.49
N VAL A 85 -3.44 -1.69 7.05
CA VAL A 85 -3.57 -1.93 8.49
C VAL A 85 -2.59 -3.02 8.93
N PHE A 86 -1.99 -2.83 10.10
CA PHE A 86 -1.06 -3.75 10.72
C PHE A 86 -1.43 -3.94 12.20
N SER A 87 -1.72 -5.18 12.59
CA SER A 87 -2.37 -5.49 13.87
C SER A 87 -1.45 -6.15 14.91
N SER A 88 -0.13 -6.10 14.70
CA SER A 88 0.88 -6.57 15.65
C SER A 88 1.76 -5.39 16.04
N SER A 89 1.73 -4.98 17.32
CA SER A 89 2.65 -3.96 17.81
C SER A 89 4.02 -4.57 18.10
N ARG A 90 5.05 -3.73 18.14
CA ARG A 90 6.44 -4.11 18.41
C ARG A 90 6.91 -5.28 17.55
N TYR A 91 6.47 -5.32 16.30
CA TYR A 91 6.71 -6.45 15.40
C TYR A 91 8.22 -6.67 15.21
N CYS A 92 8.66 -7.90 15.44
CA CYS A 92 10.08 -8.28 15.47
C CYS A 92 10.94 -7.38 16.38
N GLY A 93 10.40 -6.89 17.51
CA GLY A 93 11.12 -5.99 18.44
C GLY A 93 11.16 -4.53 17.98
N GLY A 94 10.38 -4.15 16.97
CA GLY A 94 10.29 -2.78 16.48
C GLY A 94 9.51 -1.84 17.42
N LEU A 95 9.25 -0.62 16.91
CA LEU A 95 8.54 0.45 17.63
C LEU A 95 7.17 0.77 17.03
N ASN A 96 6.65 -0.10 16.16
CA ASN A 96 5.35 0.13 15.54
C ASN A 96 4.21 -0.17 16.53
N GLU A 97 3.12 0.54 16.38
CA GLU A 97 1.85 0.27 17.04
C GLU A 97 1.00 -0.72 16.23
N ALA A 98 -0.10 -1.18 16.82
CA ALA A 98 -1.12 -1.97 16.17
C ALA A 98 -2.37 -1.14 15.87
N ALA A 99 -3.09 -1.48 14.81
CA ALA A 99 -4.43 -0.94 14.55
C ALA A 99 -5.37 -2.01 14.00
N VAL A 100 -6.65 -1.71 14.03
CA VAL A 100 -7.73 -2.50 13.43
C VAL A 100 -8.66 -1.59 12.64
N VAL A 101 -9.37 -2.17 11.65
CA VAL A 101 -10.40 -1.48 10.88
C VAL A 101 -11.76 -2.11 11.21
N PHE A 102 -12.71 -1.30 11.66
CA PHE A 102 -14.11 -1.67 11.80
C PHE A 102 -14.88 -1.25 10.55
N VAL A 103 -15.64 -2.20 10.00
CA VAL A 103 -16.52 -1.99 8.84
C VAL A 103 -17.94 -2.26 9.30
N GLU A 104 -18.73 -1.21 9.46
CA GLU A 104 -20.08 -1.30 10.01
C GLU A 104 -20.95 -0.18 9.45
N GLN A 105 -22.19 -0.48 9.05
CA GLN A 105 -23.18 0.52 8.59
C GLN A 105 -22.62 1.47 7.53
N GLU A 106 -21.95 0.93 6.51
CA GLU A 106 -21.31 1.71 5.42
C GLU A 106 -20.19 2.66 5.89
N MET A 107 -19.76 2.54 7.15
CA MET A 107 -18.69 3.33 7.73
C MET A 107 -17.43 2.49 7.95
N LEU A 108 -16.28 3.12 7.68
CA LEU A 108 -14.95 2.61 8.02
C LEU A 108 -14.40 3.40 9.20
N ARG A 109 -14.05 2.72 10.30
CA ARG A 109 -13.40 3.33 11.47
C ARG A 109 -12.06 2.65 11.71
N ILE A 110 -11.00 3.43 11.89
CA ILE A 110 -9.68 2.93 12.26
C ILE A 110 -9.47 3.16 13.75
N CYS A 111 -9.14 2.09 14.46
CA CYS A 111 -8.83 2.15 15.89
C CYS A 111 -7.37 1.74 16.07
N ARG A 112 -6.53 2.69 16.51
CA ARG A 112 -5.17 2.39 16.98
C ARG A 112 -5.26 1.75 18.37
N MET A 113 -4.55 0.66 18.56
CA MET A 113 -4.48 -0.03 19.85
C MET A 113 -3.35 0.57 20.67
N ASP A 114 -3.62 0.87 21.94
CA ASP A 114 -2.57 1.18 22.91
C ASP A 114 -1.95 -0.13 23.41
N THR A 115 -0.65 -0.28 23.20
CA THR A 115 0.10 -1.47 23.60
C THR A 115 1.24 -1.14 24.57
N THR A 116 1.22 0.06 25.16
CA THR A 116 2.25 0.53 26.09
C THR A 116 2.21 -0.17 27.44
N THR A 117 1.08 -0.78 27.81
CA THR A 117 0.84 -1.39 29.12
C THR A 117 1.01 -2.92 29.17
N ILE A 118 1.61 -3.52 28.13
CA ILE A 118 1.89 -4.98 28.05
C ILE A 118 3.33 -5.27 28.45
#